data_AF-A0A924G6T2-F1
#
_entry.id   AF-A0A924G6T2-F1
#
_cell.length_a   1.000
_cell.length_b   1.000
_cell.length_c   1.000
_cell.angle_alpha   90.00
_cell.angle_beta   90.00
_cell.angle_gamma   90.00
#
_symmetry.space_group_name_H-M   'P 1'
#
loop_
_entity.id
_entity.type
_entity.pdbx_description
1 polymer ?
#
loop_
_entity_poly.entity_id
_entity_poly.type
_entity_poly.pdbx_seq_one_letter_code
_entity_poly.pdbx_strand_id
1 'polypeptide(L)'
;MTTLEVDLRGAVGRGEISAWFQAQHDVITGQIVAVEALCRWHHPELGLIEPSVFIALAEKSDLIQEIGQFMVEQSWAAAAEWSHSDRHIEVSVNVSPAQLVTSEFTDRLAHELDRLSLSPLSLSIEITESLPIADVPAVVQRLDELRRLG
;
A
#
# COMPACT_ATOMS: atom_id res chain seq x y z
N MET A 1 17.36 -6.03 -17.18
CA MET A 1 16.18 -5.16 -17.25
C MET A 1 15.29 -5.62 -18.38
N THR A 2 14.06 -6.03 -18.05
CA THR A 2 13.03 -6.32 -19.05
C THR A 2 12.42 -5.00 -19.55
N THR A 3 11.81 -5.00 -20.74
CA THR A 3 11.09 -3.81 -21.26
C THR A 3 10.08 -3.29 -20.25
N LEU A 4 9.32 -4.21 -19.63
CA LEU A 4 8.30 -3.88 -18.63
C LEU A 4 8.88 -3.19 -17.37
N GLU A 5 10.14 -3.45 -17.00
CA GLU A 5 10.78 -2.80 -15.86
C GLU A 5 11.12 -1.34 -16.17
N VAL A 6 11.57 -1.10 -17.40
CA VAL A 6 11.82 0.25 -17.91
C VAL A 6 10.52 1.03 -17.94
N ASP A 7 9.44 0.39 -18.39
CA ASP A 7 8.11 1.01 -18.46
C ASP A 7 7.55 1.28 -17.06
N LEU A 8 7.74 0.36 -16.10
CA LEU A 8 7.24 0.55 -14.73
C LEU A 8 7.91 1.74 -14.03
N ARG A 9 9.16 2.05 -14.37
CA ARG A 9 9.89 3.17 -13.78
C ARG A 9 9.18 4.49 -14.09
N GLY A 10 8.82 5.22 -13.04
CA GLY A 10 8.10 6.49 -13.15
C GLY A 10 6.64 6.35 -13.60
N ALA A 11 6.08 5.14 -13.63
CA ALA A 11 4.66 4.91 -13.96
C ALA A 11 3.72 5.64 -12.98
N VAL A 12 4.11 5.75 -11.70
CA VAL A 12 3.40 6.55 -10.70
C VAL A 12 3.34 8.02 -11.14
N GLY A 13 4.48 8.62 -11.47
CA GLY A 13 4.56 10.02 -11.91
C GLY A 13 3.83 10.32 -13.22
N ARG A 14 3.64 9.30 -14.08
CA ARG A 14 2.84 9.41 -15.31
C ARG A 14 1.33 9.19 -15.10
N GLY A 15 0.89 8.88 -13.88
CA GLY A 15 -0.51 8.60 -13.56
C GLY A 15 -1.01 7.25 -14.12
N GLU A 16 -0.09 6.33 -14.40
CA GLU A 16 -0.42 4.98 -14.90
C GLU A 16 -0.74 4.02 -13.74
N ILE A 17 -0.23 4.31 -12.54
CA ILE A 17 -0.55 3.56 -11.33
C ILE A 17 -1.72 4.23 -10.61
N SER A 18 -2.68 3.43 -10.17
CA SER A 18 -3.84 3.90 -9.40
C SER A 18 -4.24 2.90 -8.31
N ALA A 19 -4.93 3.39 -7.28
CA ALA A 19 -5.53 2.57 -6.25
C ALA A 19 -7.01 2.33 -6.59
N TRP A 20 -7.41 1.06 -6.63
CA TRP A 20 -8.82 0.66 -6.67
C TRP A 20 -9.21 0.10 -5.31
N PHE A 21 -10.43 0.35 -4.87
CA PHE A 21 -10.89 -0.02 -3.53
C PHE A 21 -11.92 -1.14 -3.59
N GLN A 22 -11.63 -2.25 -2.93
CA GLN A 22 -12.55 -3.38 -2.82
C GLN A 22 -13.20 -3.40 -1.45
N ALA A 23 -14.54 -3.38 -1.39
CA ALA A 23 -15.27 -3.40 -0.12
C ALA A 23 -15.19 -4.75 0.60
N GLN A 24 -15.00 -4.69 1.91
CA GLN A 24 -15.10 -5.81 2.83
C GLN A 24 -16.37 -5.66 3.67
N HIS A 25 -17.17 -6.73 3.73
CA HIS A 25 -18.48 -6.72 4.37
C HIS A 25 -18.46 -7.50 5.68
N ASP A 26 -19.09 -6.95 6.72
CA ASP A 26 -19.47 -7.71 7.90
C ASP A 26 -20.50 -8.79 7.50
N VAL A 27 -20.19 -10.05 7.81
CA VAL A 27 -20.96 -11.21 7.34
C VAL A 27 -22.36 -11.27 7.94
N ILE A 28 -22.57 -10.69 9.13
CA ILE A 28 -23.84 -10.75 9.85
C ILE A 28 -24.79 -9.63 9.39
N THR A 29 -24.26 -8.42 9.26
CA THR A 29 -25.03 -7.20 8.97
C THR A 29 -25.04 -6.85 7.48
N GLY A 30 -24.11 -7.39 6.70
CA GLY A 30 -23.89 -7.06 5.28
C GLY A 30 -23.28 -5.68 5.05
N GLN A 31 -22.96 -4.95 6.12
CA GLN A 31 -22.46 -3.57 6.04
C GLN A 31 -20.99 -3.55 5.65
N ILE A 32 -20.57 -2.53 4.91
CA ILE A 32 -19.15 -2.30 4.62
C ILE A 32 -18.48 -1.86 5.92
N VAL A 33 -17.41 -2.56 6.30
CA VAL A 33 -16.62 -2.28 7.52
C VAL A 33 -15.19 -1.86 7.20
N ALA A 34 -14.68 -2.29 6.06
CA ALA A 34 -13.36 -1.93 5.59
C ALA A 34 -13.33 -1.93 4.06
N VAL A 35 -12.27 -1.40 3.49
CA VAL A 35 -11.93 -1.58 2.08
C VAL A 35 -10.46 -1.95 1.95
N GLU A 36 -10.13 -2.69 0.90
CA GLU A 36 -8.75 -2.99 0.54
C GLU A 36 -8.33 -2.13 -0.66
N ALA A 37 -7.20 -1.42 -0.51
CA ALA A 37 -6.55 -0.67 -1.58
C ALA A 37 -5.69 -1.61 -2.44
N LEU A 38 -6.14 -1.80 -3.67
CA LEU A 38 -5.54 -2.69 -4.65
C LEU A 38 -4.89 -1.88 -5.77
N CYS A 39 -3.58 -2.07 -5.94
CA CYS A 39 -2.80 -1.39 -6.97
C CYS A 39 -3.28 -1.81 -8.38
N ARG A 40 -3.27 -0.89 -9.33
CA ARG A 40 -3.58 -1.14 -10.75
C ARG A 40 -2.62 -0.37 -11.63
N TRP A 41 -2.07 -1.04 -12.64
CA TRP A 41 -1.24 -0.40 -13.65
C TRP A 41 -1.95 -0.35 -14.99
N HIS A 42 -2.31 0.86 -15.42
CA HIS A 42 -2.85 1.16 -16.75
C HIS A 42 -1.71 1.52 -17.69
N HIS A 43 -1.13 0.51 -18.32
CA HIS A 43 -0.07 0.70 -19.30
C HIS A 43 -0.64 1.31 -20.59
N PRO A 44 0.02 2.31 -21.21
CA PRO A 44 -0.51 3.00 -22.40
C PRO A 44 -0.76 2.08 -23.60
N GLU A 45 0.12 1.10 -23.82
CA GLU A 45 0.00 0.14 -24.93
C GLU A 45 -0.66 -1.20 -24.54
N LEU A 46 -0.30 -1.77 -23.39
CA LEU A 46 -0.74 -3.11 -22.96
C LEU A 46 -2.08 -3.10 -22.21
N GLY A 47 -2.62 -1.93 -21.87
CA GLY A 47 -3.83 -1.81 -21.08
C GLY A 47 -3.61 -2.13 -19.60
N LEU A 48 -4.62 -2.71 -18.95
CA LEU A 48 -4.54 -3.04 -17.54
C LEU A 48 -3.61 -4.24 -17.31
N ILE A 49 -2.55 -4.03 -16.53
CA ILE A 49 -1.61 -5.05 -16.09
C ILE A 49 -1.90 -5.40 -14.64
N GLU A 50 -2.09 -6.69 -14.37
CA GLU A 50 -2.40 -7.20 -13.04
C GLU A 50 -1.23 -7.06 -12.06
N PRO A 51 -1.48 -6.78 -10.76
CA PRO A 51 -0.45 -6.65 -9.73
C PRO A 51 0.51 -7.81 -9.64
N SER A 52 0.02 -9.04 -9.82
CA SER A 52 0.85 -10.25 -9.78
C SER A 52 2.01 -10.23 -10.79
N VAL A 53 1.88 -9.46 -11.88
CA VAL A 53 2.92 -9.33 -12.91
C VAL A 53 3.94 -8.26 -12.54
N PHE A 54 3.49 -7.06 -12.16
CA PHE A 54 4.40 -5.92 -11.99
C PHE A 54 4.90 -5.73 -10.55
N ILE A 55 4.20 -6.22 -9.53
CA ILE A 55 4.67 -6.14 -8.14
C ILE A 55 5.93 -6.98 -7.96
N ALA A 56 5.96 -8.20 -8.50
CA ALA A 56 7.14 -9.06 -8.47
C ALA A 56 8.35 -8.46 -9.21
N LEU A 57 8.10 -7.55 -10.17
CA LEU A 57 9.13 -6.80 -10.87
C LEU A 57 9.59 -5.60 -10.04
N ALA A 58 8.65 -4.85 -9.47
CA ALA A 58 8.92 -3.72 -8.59
C ALA A 58 9.77 -4.13 -7.40
N GLU A 59 9.45 -5.27 -6.81
CA GLU A 59 10.14 -5.90 -5.70
C GLU A 59 11.61 -6.22 -5.99
N LYS A 60 11.96 -6.49 -7.24
CA LYS A 60 13.34 -6.79 -7.67
C LYS A 60 14.12 -5.56 -8.12
N SER A 61 13.47 -4.40 -8.24
CA SER A 61 14.01 -3.20 -8.90
C SER A 61 13.91 -1.93 -8.04
N ASP A 62 13.71 -2.06 -6.72
CA ASP A 62 13.46 -1.00 -5.74
C ASP A 62 12.25 -0.08 -6.05
N LEU A 63 11.61 -0.23 -7.21
CA LEU A 63 10.40 0.50 -7.60
C LEU A 63 9.22 0.22 -6.65
N ILE A 64 9.29 -0.88 -5.88
CA ILE A 64 8.27 -1.19 -4.87
C ILE A 64 8.19 -0.12 -3.78
N GLN A 65 9.26 0.63 -3.51
CA GLN A 65 9.24 1.73 -2.56
C GLN A 65 8.40 2.90 -3.09
N GLU A 66 8.59 3.27 -4.37
CA GLU A 66 7.83 4.34 -5.03
C GLU A 66 6.33 3.99 -5.11
N ILE A 67 6.01 2.76 -5.54
CA ILE A 67 4.63 2.28 -5.62
C ILE A 67 4.00 2.17 -4.23
N GLY A 68 4.74 1.65 -3.25
CA GLY A 68 4.27 1.52 -1.87
C GLY A 68 3.90 2.86 -1.25
N GLN A 69 4.78 3.86 -1.39
CA GLN A 69 4.52 5.22 -0.96
C GLN A 69 3.24 5.79 -1.60
N PHE A 70 3.11 5.66 -2.92
CA PHE A 70 1.91 6.12 -3.62
C PHE A 70 0.64 5.43 -3.09
N MET A 71 0.66 4.11 -2.91
CA MET A 71 -0.49 3.36 -2.42
C MET A 71 -0.91 3.78 -1.02
N VAL A 72 0.06 4.02 -0.12
CA VAL A 72 -0.21 4.53 1.23
C VAL A 72 -0.87 5.92 1.19
N GLU A 73 -0.36 6.82 0.36
CA GLU A 73 -0.95 8.16 0.18
C GLU A 73 -2.39 8.10 -0.33
N GLN A 74 -2.67 7.22 -1.30
CA GLN A 74 -4.03 7.01 -1.79
C GLN A 74 -4.95 6.41 -0.70
N SER A 75 -4.44 5.48 0.10
CA SER A 75 -5.22 4.87 1.18
C SER A 75 -5.59 5.88 2.27
N TRP A 76 -4.69 6.77 2.66
CA TRP A 76 -5.04 7.84 3.60
C TRP A 76 -6.00 8.87 3.03
N ALA A 77 -5.84 9.24 1.76
CA ALA A 77 -6.79 10.14 1.11
C ALA A 77 -8.21 9.55 1.15
N ALA A 78 -8.33 8.25 0.85
CA ALA A 78 -9.60 7.54 0.92
C ALA A 78 -10.14 7.41 2.36
N ALA A 79 -9.26 7.09 3.32
CA ALA A 79 -9.61 7.03 4.74
C ALA A 79 -10.13 8.38 5.26
N ALA A 80 -9.50 9.48 4.87
CA ALA A 80 -9.93 10.83 5.20
C ALA A 80 -11.29 11.16 4.58
N GLU A 81 -11.51 10.82 3.30
CA GLU A 81 -12.79 11.02 2.62
C GLU A 81 -13.93 10.28 3.33
N TRP A 82 -13.70 9.02 3.74
CA TRP A 82 -14.72 8.21 4.40
C TRP A 82 -14.86 8.46 5.91
N SER A 83 -13.91 9.16 6.53
CA SER A 83 -13.98 9.57 7.94
C SER A 83 -15.18 10.48 8.24
N HIS A 84 -15.71 11.16 7.21
CA HIS A 84 -16.90 12.01 7.30
C HIS A 84 -18.22 11.24 7.21
N SER A 85 -18.18 9.93 6.93
CA SER A 85 -19.37 9.09 6.97
C SER A 85 -19.75 8.75 8.42
N ASP A 86 -21.01 8.43 8.68
CA ASP A 86 -21.49 8.02 10.02
C ASP A 86 -20.88 6.68 10.51
N ARG A 87 -19.90 6.14 9.78
CA ARG A 87 -19.33 4.81 9.95
C ARG A 87 -17.82 4.90 9.88
N HIS A 88 -17.15 4.19 10.77
CA HIS A 88 -15.72 4.00 10.67
C HIS A 88 -15.45 2.95 9.58
N ILE A 89 -14.88 3.37 8.45
CA ILE A 89 -14.44 2.48 7.38
C ILE A 89 -12.91 2.44 7.44
N GLU A 90 -12.37 1.27 7.76
CA GLU A 90 -10.93 1.02 7.76
C GLU A 90 -10.42 0.84 6.32
N VAL A 91 -9.22 1.32 6.02
CA VAL A 91 -8.57 1.13 4.72
C VAL A 91 -7.35 0.25 4.88
N SER A 92 -7.35 -0.93 4.25
CA SER A 92 -6.18 -1.80 4.18
C SER A 92 -5.27 -1.42 3.00
N VAL A 93 -3.96 -1.44 3.20
CA VAL A 93 -2.94 -1.30 2.15
C VAL A 93 -1.94 -2.45 2.19
N ASN A 94 -1.65 -3.00 1.01
CA ASN A 94 -0.67 -4.06 0.85
C ASN A 94 0.76 -3.50 0.89
N VAL A 95 1.61 -4.08 1.75
CA VAL A 95 3.03 -3.70 1.91
C VAL A 95 3.90 -4.94 1.68
N SER A 96 4.84 -4.81 0.75
CA SER A 96 5.82 -5.86 0.48
C SER A 96 6.87 -5.90 1.59
N PRO A 97 7.36 -7.09 2.00
CA PRO A 97 8.47 -7.20 2.94
C PRO A 97 9.74 -6.43 2.52
N ALA A 98 9.94 -6.23 1.21
CA ALA A 98 11.06 -5.43 0.69
C ALA A 98 11.02 -3.96 1.16
N GLN A 99 9.84 -3.43 1.48
CA GLN A 99 9.65 -2.08 2.01
C GLN A 99 10.02 -1.98 3.50
N LEU A 100 10.11 -3.11 4.21
CA LEU A 100 10.38 -3.18 5.64
C LEU A 100 11.83 -3.55 5.97
N VAL A 101 12.71 -3.61 4.97
CA VAL A 101 14.14 -3.88 5.18
C VAL A 101 14.84 -2.67 5.82
N THR A 102 14.46 -1.45 5.42
CA THR A 102 14.99 -0.20 5.99
C THR A 102 13.93 0.50 6.84
N SER A 103 14.33 1.53 7.61
CA SER A 103 13.39 2.35 8.39
C SER A 103 12.59 3.33 7.53
N GLU A 104 12.97 3.52 6.26
CA GLU A 104 12.46 4.63 5.45
C GLU A 104 10.93 4.59 5.31
N PHE A 105 10.36 3.40 5.14
CA PHE A 105 8.91 3.23 5.05
C PHE A 105 8.21 3.57 6.37
N THR A 106 8.70 3.02 7.49
CA THR A 106 8.08 3.23 8.81
C THR A 106 8.23 4.68 9.29
N ASP A 107 9.39 5.30 9.04
CA ASP A 107 9.68 6.69 9.38
C ASP A 107 8.76 7.64 8.58
N ARG A 108 8.57 7.39 7.28
CA ARG A 108 7.63 8.17 6.45
C ARG A 108 6.20 7.99 6.92
N LEU A 109 5.81 6.75 7.26
CA LEU A 109 4.45 6.49 7.72
C LEU A 109 4.13 7.29 8.98
N ALA A 110 5.03 7.27 9.97
CA ALA A 110 4.91 8.04 11.20
C ALA A 110 4.83 9.55 10.92
N HIS A 111 5.68 10.06 10.01
CA HIS A 111 5.67 11.46 9.64
C HIS A 111 4.34 11.92 9.03
N GLU A 112 3.75 11.13 8.15
CA GLU A 112 2.49 11.47 7.47
C GLU A 112 1.29 11.39 8.42
N LEU A 113 1.26 10.41 9.34
CA LEU A 113 0.25 10.35 10.41
C LEU A 113 0.25 11.64 11.24
N ASP A 114 1.42 12.08 11.69
CA ASP A 114 1.58 13.33 12.44
C ASP A 114 1.14 14.55 11.61
N ARG A 115 1.54 14.61 10.34
CA ARG A 115 1.26 15.74 9.44
C ARG A 115 -0.22 15.90 9.12
N LEU A 116 -0.92 14.79 8.88
CA LEU A 116 -2.32 14.79 8.45
C LEU A 116 -3.31 14.75 9.63
N SER A 117 -2.82 14.61 10.86
CA SER A 117 -3.66 14.44 12.07
C SER A 117 -4.69 13.32 11.90
N LEU A 118 -4.30 12.27 11.17
CA LEU A 118 -5.16 11.12 10.90
C LEU A 118 -5.15 10.19 12.10
N SER A 119 -6.30 9.55 12.35
CA SER A 119 -6.35 8.45 13.30
C SER A 119 -5.53 7.28 12.75
N PRO A 120 -4.55 6.74 13.49
CA PRO A 120 -3.80 5.56 13.04
C PRO A 120 -4.72 4.36 12.80
N LEU A 121 -5.84 4.29 13.52
CA LEU A 121 -6.87 3.24 13.36
C LEU A 121 -7.61 3.29 12.01
N SER A 122 -7.36 4.30 11.18
CA SER A 122 -7.99 4.42 9.86
C SER A 122 -7.28 3.64 8.75
N LEU A 123 -6.04 3.17 9.01
CA LEU A 123 -5.23 2.44 8.04
C LEU A 123 -4.75 1.10 8.63
N SER A 124 -4.96 0.02 7.89
CA SER A 124 -4.42 -1.30 8.20
C SER A 124 -3.35 -1.69 7.19
N ILE A 125 -2.25 -2.27 7.69
CA ILE A 125 -1.14 -2.71 6.84
C ILE A 125 -1.20 -4.22 6.70
N GLU A 126 -1.34 -4.68 5.46
CA GLU A 126 -1.33 -6.10 5.12
C GLU A 126 0.01 -6.46 4.50
N ILE A 127 0.73 -7.41 5.10
CA ILE A 127 2.03 -7.85 4.59
C ILE A 127 1.83 -8.94 3.54
N THR A 128 2.34 -8.73 2.33
CA THR A 128 2.22 -9.72 1.26
C THR A 128 3.21 -10.88 1.45
N GLU A 129 2.79 -12.10 1.12
CA GLU A 129 3.63 -13.32 1.15
C GLU A 129 4.42 -13.55 -0.15
N SER A 130 4.48 -12.53 -1.03
CA SER A 130 5.08 -12.62 -2.39
C SER A 130 6.59 -12.86 -2.39
N LEU A 131 7.29 -12.47 -1.33
CA LEU A 131 8.74 -12.59 -1.23
C LEU A 131 9.19 -13.32 0.03
N PRO A 132 10.25 -14.15 -0.06
CA PRO A 132 11.02 -14.57 1.09
C PRO A 132 11.58 -13.35 1.83
N ILE A 133 11.34 -13.28 3.14
CA ILE A 133 11.88 -12.22 3.99
C ILE A 133 13.39 -12.41 4.14
N ALA A 134 14.18 -11.49 3.56
CA ALA A 134 15.63 -11.59 3.54
C ALA A 134 16.27 -11.32 4.92
N ASP A 135 15.73 -10.38 5.69
CA ASP A 135 16.19 -10.01 7.03
C ASP A 135 14.99 -10.03 8.01
N VAL A 136 14.71 -11.20 8.57
CA VAL A 136 13.59 -11.40 9.49
C VAL A 136 13.70 -10.52 10.74
N PRO A 137 14.86 -10.42 11.43
CA PRO A 137 14.99 -9.50 12.57
C PRO A 137 14.68 -8.05 12.23
N ALA A 138 15.18 -7.52 11.10
CA ALA A 138 14.90 -6.15 10.70
C ALA A 138 13.40 -5.94 10.42
N VAL A 139 12.76 -6.83 9.67
CA VAL A 139 11.33 -6.74 9.36
C VAL A 139 10.48 -6.83 10.63
N VAL A 140 10.80 -7.75 11.55
CA VAL A 140 10.09 -7.85 12.84
C VAL A 140 10.21 -6.55 13.64
N GLN A 141 11.40 -5.94 13.69
CA GLN A 141 11.58 -4.64 14.33
C GLN A 141 10.67 -3.57 13.71
N ARG A 142 10.56 -3.53 12.36
CA ARG A 142 9.67 -2.57 11.66
C ARG A 142 8.20 -2.82 11.94
N LEU A 143 7.76 -4.07 11.98
CA LEU A 143 6.39 -4.40 12.35
C LEU A 143 6.08 -3.94 13.79
N ASP A 144 7.03 -4.08 14.71
CA ASP A 144 6.87 -3.58 16.08
C ASP A 144 6.88 -2.05 16.16
N GLU A 145 7.63 -1.36 15.28
CA GLU A 145 7.56 0.10 15.12
C GLU A 145 6.18 0.53 14.64
N LEU A 146 5.65 -0.11 13.58
CA LEU A 146 4.33 0.16 13.04
C LEU A 146 3.23 -0.03 14.09
N ARG A 147 3.24 -1.15 14.81
CA ARG A 147 2.27 -1.42 15.90
C ARG A 147 2.28 -0.38 17.02
N ARG A 148 3.40 0.32 17.24
CA ARG A 148 3.49 1.38 18.25
C ARG A 148 2.86 2.69 17.79
N LEU A 149 2.65 2.88 16.49
CA LEU A 149 1.98 4.05 15.93
C LEU A 149 0.46 3.99 16.12
N GLY A 150 -0.09 2.78 16.31
CA GLY A 150 -1.51 2.50 16.49
C GLY A 150 -1.98 1.51 15.44
#